data_AF-A0A3N5GH39-F1
#
_entry.id   AF-A0A3N5GH39-F1
#
_cell.length_a   1.000
_cell.length_b   1.000
_cell.length_c   1.000
_cell.angle_alpha   90.00
_cell.angle_beta   90.00
_cell.angle_gamma   90.00
#
_symmetry.space_group_name_H-M   'P 1'
#
loop_
_entity.id
_entity.type
_entity.pdbx_description
1 polymer ?
#
loop_
_entity_poly.entity_id
_entity_poly.type
_entity_poly.pdbx_seq_one_letter_code
_entity_poly.pdbx_strand_id
1 'polypeptide(L)'
;MNPAASPSRTRLGRNVLALAAVSFLTDVASDMTYPLLPVFLASVLGASATAVGAIEGAAESTAALLKLASGWWSDRLARRKPLVLAG
;
A
#
# COMPACT_ATOMS: atom_id res chain seq x y z
N MET A 1 30.48 -34.50 3.06
CA MET A 1 30.42 -33.06 2.73
C MET A 1 29.84 -32.92 1.32
N ASN A 2 28.64 -32.38 1.18
CA ASN A 2 27.98 -32.19 -0.12
C ASN A 2 28.19 -30.71 -0.54
N PRO A 3 28.74 -30.40 -1.72
CA PRO A 3 29.00 -29.02 -2.11
C PRO A 3 27.67 -28.29 -2.35
N ALA A 4 27.51 -27.12 -1.72
CA ALA A 4 26.35 -26.26 -1.91
C ALA A 4 26.28 -25.77 -3.36
N ALA A 5 25.23 -26.16 -4.08
CA ALA A 5 24.96 -25.70 -5.43
C ALA A 5 24.83 -24.17 -5.47
N SER A 6 25.66 -23.50 -6.27
CA SER A 6 25.58 -22.05 -6.45
C SER A 6 24.29 -21.68 -7.20
N PRO A 7 23.54 -20.65 -6.77
CA PRO A 7 22.31 -20.28 -7.45
C PRO A 7 22.64 -19.77 -8.86
N SER A 8 22.16 -20.48 -9.87
CA SER A 8 22.21 -20.02 -11.26
C SER A 8 21.41 -18.73 -11.39
N ARG A 9 21.99 -17.67 -11.96
CA ARG A 9 21.28 -16.42 -12.27
C ARG A 9 20.22 -16.68 -13.35
N THR A 10 19.00 -17.00 -12.95
CA THR A 10 17.85 -17.11 -13.84
C THR A 10 17.56 -15.72 -14.42
N ARG A 11 17.59 -15.58 -15.75
CA ARG A 11 17.08 -14.37 -16.42
C ARG A 11 15.59 -14.26 -16.14
N LEU A 12 15.14 -13.08 -15.70
CA LEU A 12 13.72 -12.77 -15.55
C LEU A 12 13.02 -12.86 -16.92
N GLY A 13 11.88 -13.55 -16.96
CA GLY A 13 11.09 -13.68 -18.18
C GLY A 13 10.48 -12.34 -18.62
N ARG A 14 10.21 -12.19 -19.92
CA ARG A 14 9.64 -10.95 -20.49
C ARG A 14 8.32 -10.54 -19.83
N ASN A 15 7.45 -11.51 -19.50
CA ASN A 15 6.18 -11.23 -18.81
C ASN A 15 6.40 -10.70 -17.39
N VAL A 16 7.42 -11.21 -16.68
CA VAL A 16 7.74 -10.73 -15.33
C VAL A 16 8.22 -9.28 -15.39
N LEU A 17 9.06 -8.93 -16.36
CA LEU A 17 9.50 -7.55 -16.57
C LEU A 17 8.34 -6.63 -16.95
N ALA A 18 7.42 -7.08 -17.80
CA ALA A 18 6.23 -6.31 -18.16
C ALA A 18 5.31 -6.08 -16.95
N LEU A 19 5.02 -7.12 -16.16
CA LEU A 19 4.20 -6.99 -14.95
C LEU A 19 4.88 -6.14 -13.88
N ALA A 20 6.20 -6.25 -13.73
CA ALA A 20 6.96 -5.39 -12.82
C ALA A 20 6.87 -3.92 -13.22
N ALA A 21 6.98 -3.61 -14.52
CA ALA A 21 6.80 -2.25 -15.01
C ALA A 21 5.38 -1.73 -14.77
N VAL A 22 4.35 -2.54 -15.07
CA VAL A 22 2.95 -2.15 -14.81
C VAL A 22 2.72 -1.91 -13.32
N SER A 23 3.12 -2.84 -12.46
CA SER A 23 3.01 -2.69 -11.00
C SER A 23 3.71 -1.43 -10.52
N PHE A 24 4.96 -1.21 -10.95
CA PHE A 24 5.72 -0.02 -10.57
C PHE A 24 5.00 1.27 -10.97
N LEU A 25 4.48 1.36 -12.20
CA LEU A 25 3.73 2.54 -12.65
C LEU A 25 2.42 2.72 -11.87
N THR A 26 1.72 1.61 -11.59
CA THR A 26 0.49 1.64 -10.81
C THR A 26 0.73 2.10 -9.37
N ASP A 27 1.79 1.61 -8.73
CA ASP A 27 2.16 1.97 -7.36
C ASP A 27 2.58 3.45 -7.31
N VAL A 28 3.41 3.91 -8.24
CA VAL A 28 3.78 5.34 -8.36
C VAL A 28 2.55 6.22 -8.52
N ALA A 29 1.64 5.87 -9.43
CA ALA A 29 0.44 6.67 -9.66
C ALA A 29 -0.48 6.70 -8.43
N SER A 30 -0.66 5.57 -7.77
CA SER A 30 -1.55 5.45 -6.62
C SER A 30 -0.98 6.20 -5.40
N ASP A 31 0.31 6.02 -5.11
CA ASP A 31 0.98 6.63 -3.95
C ASP A 31 1.15 8.15 -4.10
N MET A 32 1.24 8.67 -5.33
CA MET A 32 1.29 10.12 -5.59
C MET A 32 0.04 10.86 -5.13
N THR A 33 -1.10 10.16 -4.97
CA THR A 33 -2.32 10.77 -4.45
C THR A 33 -2.12 11.37 -3.06
N TYR A 34 -1.31 10.71 -2.23
CA TYR A 34 -1.09 11.09 -0.83
C TYR A 34 -0.49 12.50 -0.68
N PRO A 35 0.60 12.88 -1.37
CA PRO A 35 1.10 14.26 -1.35
C PRO A 35 0.28 15.22 -2.20
N LEU A 36 -0.40 14.77 -3.26
CA LEU A 36 -1.18 15.65 -4.13
C LEU A 36 -2.40 16.24 -3.44
N LEU A 37 -3.10 15.46 -2.61
CA LEU A 37 -4.30 15.91 -1.92
C LEU A 37 -4.07 17.12 -1.00
N PRO A 38 -3.13 17.11 -0.04
CA PRO A 38 -2.87 18.27 0.82
C PRO A 38 -2.35 19.48 0.02
N VAL A 39 -1.55 19.25 -1.03
CA VAL A 39 -1.10 20.33 -1.92
C VAL A 39 -2.28 20.98 -2.63
N PHE A 40 -3.21 20.18 -3.16
CA PHE A 40 -4.42 20.68 -3.81
C PHE A 40 -5.31 21.46 -2.83
N LEU A 41 -5.56 20.91 -1.63
CA LEU A 41 -6.32 21.57 -0.57
C LEU A 41 -5.73 22.94 -0.24
N ALA A 42 -4.41 23.02 -0.04
CA ALA A 42 -3.74 24.26 0.35
C ALA A 42 -3.62 25.27 -0.81
N SER A 43 -3.21 24.83 -1.99
CA SER A 43 -2.85 25.73 -3.11
C SER A 43 -4.02 26.10 -4.02
N VAL A 44 -4.98 25.21 -4.22
CA VAL A 44 -6.11 25.44 -5.15
C VAL A 44 -7.37 25.82 -4.36
N LEU A 45 -7.66 25.11 -3.28
CA LEU A 45 -8.86 25.37 -2.46
C LEU A 45 -8.61 26.37 -1.33
N GLY A 46 -7.35 26.76 -1.07
CA GLY A 46 -7.01 27.75 -0.05
C GLY A 46 -7.24 27.28 1.39
N ALA A 47 -7.24 25.96 1.63
CA ALA A 47 -7.39 25.40 2.97
C ALA A 47 -6.22 25.83 3.87
N SER A 48 -6.53 26.22 5.11
CA SER A 48 -5.51 26.55 6.10
C SER A 48 -4.72 25.30 6.53
N ALA A 49 -3.51 25.49 7.04
CA ALA A 49 -2.69 24.40 7.58
C ALA A 49 -3.42 23.61 8.69
N THR A 50 -4.22 24.28 9.52
CA THR A 50 -5.06 23.64 10.55
C THR A 50 -6.17 22.79 9.94
N ALA A 51 -6.82 23.24 8.86
CA ALA A 51 -7.84 22.45 8.18
C ALA A 51 -7.23 21.20 7.51
N VAL A 52 -6.10 21.35 6.82
CA VAL A 52 -5.36 20.22 6.24
C VAL A 52 -4.94 19.23 7.32
N GLY A 53 -4.38 19.72 8.44
CA GLY A 53 -4.01 18.88 9.59
C GLY A 53 -5.19 18.14 10.21
N ALA A 54 -6.38 18.76 10.28
CA ALA A 54 -7.58 18.10 10.76
C ALA A 54 -8.06 16.98 9.82
N ILE A 55 -7.99 17.20 8.51
CA ILE A 55 -8.36 16.20 7.48
C ILE A 55 -7.40 15.01 7.54
N GLU A 56 -6.09 15.26 7.48
CA GLU A 56 -5.06 14.22 7.56
C GLU A 56 -5.14 13.46 8.89
N GLY A 57 -5.32 14.17 10.01
CA GLY A 57 -5.47 13.56 11.33
C GLY A 57 -6.70 12.66 11.42
N ALA A 58 -7.84 13.09 10.89
CA ALA A 58 -9.06 12.28 10.86
C ALA A 58 -8.90 11.04 9.95
N ALA A 59 -8.25 11.20 8.80
CA ALA A 59 -7.97 10.12 7.87
C ALA A 59 -7.06 9.06 8.49
N GLU A 60 -5.91 9.45 9.06
CA GLU A 60 -4.96 8.50 9.66
C GLU A 60 -5.54 7.85 10.92
N SER A 61 -6.27 8.60 11.75
CA SER A 61 -6.95 8.04 12.93
C SER A 61 -7.98 6.98 12.52
N THR A 62 -8.78 7.26 11.50
CA THR A 62 -9.76 6.31 10.97
C THR A 62 -9.06 5.07 10.40
N ALA A 63 -8.01 5.26 9.61
CA ALA A 63 -7.22 4.17 9.05
C ALA A 63 -6.59 3.30 10.15
N ALA A 64 -6.02 3.92 11.20
CA ALA A 64 -5.44 3.22 12.34
C ALA A 64 -6.47 2.39 13.11
N LEU A 65 -7.65 2.96 13.38
CA LEU A 65 -8.76 2.26 14.02
C LEU A 65 -9.24 1.07 13.17
N LEU A 66 -9.37 1.25 11.86
CA LEU A 66 -9.76 0.18 10.95
C LEU A 66 -8.70 -0.92 10.88
N LYS A 67 -7.40 -0.59 10.86
CA LYS A 67 -6.31 -1.57 10.93
C LYS A 67 -6.37 -2.38 12.22
N LEU A 68 -6.65 -1.74 13.35
CA LEU A 68 -6.83 -2.39 14.64
C LEU A 68 -8.04 -3.36 14.62
N ALA A 69 -9.18 -2.88 14.13
CA ALA A 69 -10.41 -3.67 14.04
C ALA A 69 -10.26 -4.86 13.09
N SER A 70 -9.69 -4.64 11.90
CA SER A 70 -9.48 -5.68 10.89
C SER A 70 -8.42 -6.69 11.34
N GLY A 71 -7.37 -6.23 12.01
CA GLY A 71 -6.36 -7.10 12.64
C GLY A 71 -6.98 -8.02 13.69
N TRP A 72 -7.75 -7.46 14.63
CA TRP A 72 -8.44 -8.25 15.65
C TRP A 72 -9.41 -9.28 15.04
N TRP A 73 -10.20 -8.87 14.04
CA TRP A 73 -11.11 -9.77 13.34
C TRP A 73 -10.34 -10.90 12.64
N SER A 74 -9.29 -10.54 11.91
CA SER A 74 -8.44 -11.48 11.16
C SER A 74 -7.80 -12.51 12.09
N ASP A 75 -7.28 -12.08 13.24
CA ASP A 75 -6.63 -12.95 14.21
C ASP A 75 -7.63 -13.92 14.86
N ARG A 76 -8.86 -13.46 15.12
CA ARG A 76 -9.92 -14.30 15.72
C ARG A 76 -10.40 -15.40 14.77
N LEU A 77 -10.30 -15.21 13.46
CA LEU A 77 -10.75 -16.20 12.47
C LEU A 77 -9.80 -17.40 12.33
N ALA A 78 -8.55 -17.31 12.80
CA ALA A 78 -7.50 -18.35 12.81
C ALA A 78 -7.20 -19.06 11.45
N ARG A 79 -7.97 -18.78 10.39
CA ARG A 79 -7.85 -19.28 9.02
C ARG A 79 -7.76 -18.06 8.11
N ARG A 80 -6.56 -17.74 7.63
CA ARG A 80 -6.29 -16.56 6.77
C ARG A 80 -6.78 -16.74 5.32
N LYS A 81 -6.99 -18.00 4.88
CA LYS A 81 -7.35 -18.34 3.49
C LYS A 81 -8.66 -17.71 2.98
N PRO A 82 -9.78 -17.70 3.74
CA PRO A 82 -11.02 -17.08 3.27
C PRO A 82 -10.92 -15.56 3.14
N LEU A 83 -10.19 -14.89 4.04
CA LEU A 83 -9.98 -13.43 3.98
C LEU A 83 -9.19 -13.02 2.74
N VAL A 84 -8.12 -13.77 2.41
CA VAL A 84 -7.31 -13.51 1.21
C VAL A 84 -8.08 -13.76 -0.09
N LEU A 85 -9.02 -14.72 -0.09
CA LEU A 85 -9.86 -15.02 -1.26
C LEU A 85 -11.04 -14.07 -1.42
N ALA A 86 -11.52 -13.46 -0.33
CA ALA A 86 -12.62 -12.51 -0.37
C ALA A 86 -12.21 -11.15 -0.96
N GLY A 87 -10.91 -10.80 -0.85
CA GLY A 87 -10.38 -9.49 -1.22
C GLY A 87 -10.49 -8.51 -0.07
#